data_AF-A0A2M9G4E2-F1
#
_entry.id   AF-A0A2M9G4E2-F1
#
_cell.length_a   1.000
_cell.length_b   1.000
_cell.length_c   1.000
_cell.angle_alpha   90.00
_cell.angle_beta   90.00
_cell.angle_gamma   90.00
#
_symmetry.space_group_name_H-M   'P 1'
#
loop_
_entity.id
_entity.type
_entity.pdbx_description
1 polymer ?
#
loop_
_entity_poly.entity_id
_entity_poly.type
_entity_poly.pdbx_seq_one_letter_code
_entity_poly.pdbx_strand_id
1 'polypeptide(L)'
;MDRQIERIQTGVRMEKRLVKVLKGLAEHLDISLGDLLEGVCLHAMEGKAPFSDATLAKIAQLKDVYDLDLGAADSHRLSEPGPRP
;
A
#
# COMPACT_ATOMS: atom_id res chain seq x y z
N MET A 1 6.29 2.66 -26.15
CA MET A 1 7.15 3.81 -25.83
C MET A 1 6.92 4.10 -24.36
N ASP A 2 7.96 3.93 -23.55
CA ASP A 2 7.85 4.16 -22.11
C ASP A 2 7.69 5.65 -21.85
N ARG A 3 6.72 6.01 -21.01
CA ARG A 3 6.46 7.41 -20.64
C ARG A 3 7.56 7.85 -19.68
N GLN A 4 8.39 8.82 -20.07
CA GLN A 4 9.39 9.41 -19.18
C GLN A 4 8.72 10.22 -18.07
N ILE A 5 9.18 10.03 -16.84
CA ILE A 5 8.67 10.69 -15.63
C ILE A 5 9.81 11.01 -14.66
N GLU A 6 9.58 11.96 -13.76
CA GLU A 6 10.47 12.29 -12.65
C GLU A 6 9.96 11.65 -11.35
N ARG A 7 10.86 11.10 -10.54
CA ARG A 7 10.55 10.53 -9.23
C ARG A 7 11.20 11.35 -8.13
N ILE A 8 10.44 11.60 -7.07
CA ILE A 8 10.94 12.24 -5.85
C ILE A 8 10.87 11.26 -4.67
N GLN A 9 11.83 11.36 -3.76
CA GLN A 9 11.80 10.58 -2.53
C GLN A 9 10.80 11.19 -1.55
N THR A 10 9.94 10.35 -0.97
CA THR A 10 8.91 10.79 -0.04
C THR A 10 9.30 10.43 1.40
N GLY A 11 9.16 11.38 2.32
CA GLY A 11 9.41 11.19 3.76
C GLY A 11 8.14 10.80 4.53
N VAL A 12 7.23 10.03 3.92
CA VAL A 12 5.92 9.76 4.50
C VAL A 12 5.99 8.82 5.71
N ARG A 13 5.13 9.08 6.69
CA ARG A 13 4.89 8.18 7.83
C ARG A 13 3.60 7.40 7.60
N MET A 14 3.66 6.09 7.80
CA MET A 14 2.55 5.16 7.57
C MET A 14 2.50 4.12 8.69
N GLU A 15 1.35 3.50 8.89
CA GLU A 15 1.18 2.45 9.89
C GLU A 15 2.11 1.26 9.60
N LYS A 16 2.75 0.75 10.65
CA LYS A 16 3.86 -0.22 10.56
C LYS A 16 3.46 -1.53 9.89
N ARG A 17 2.32 -2.11 10.26
CA ARG A 17 1.84 -3.40 9.73
C ARG A 17 1.39 -3.26 8.27
N LEU A 18 0.74 -2.16 7.91
CA LEU A 18 0.38 -1.81 6.54
C LEU A 18 1.62 -1.73 5.64
N VAL A 19 2.69 -1.06 6.09
CA VAL A 19 3.95 -1.01 5.32
C VAL A 19 4.55 -2.41 5.12
N LYS A 20 4.46 -3.30 6.12
CA LYS A 20 4.93 -4.68 5.98
C LYS A 20 4.12 -5.48 4.96
N VAL A 21 2.79 -5.36 4.98
CA VAL A 21 1.91 -5.98 3.98
C VAL A 21 2.22 -5.47 2.58
N LEU A 22 2.37 -4.15 2.41
CA LEU A 22 2.69 -3.54 1.12
C LEU A 22 4.07 -3.99 0.59
N LYS A 23 5.09 -4.05 1.46
CA LYS A 23 6.41 -4.57 1.07
C LYS A 23 6.37 -6.04 0.70
N GLY A 24 5.67 -6.87 1.47
CA GLY A 24 5.51 -8.29 1.15
C GLY A 24 4.74 -8.52 -0.15
N LEU A 25 3.76 -7.67 -0.46
CA LEU A 25 3.03 -7.72 -1.72
C LEU A 25 3.91 -7.30 -2.91
N ALA A 26 4.68 -6.22 -2.75
CA ALA A 26 5.61 -5.75 -3.78
C ALA A 26 6.64 -6.84 -4.14
N GLU A 27 7.21 -7.50 -3.13
CA GLU A 27 8.11 -8.65 -3.31
C GLU A 27 7.42 -9.80 -4.04
N HIS A 28 6.18 -10.15 -3.66
CA HIS A 28 5.44 -11.22 -4.32
C HIS A 28 5.16 -10.95 -5.81
N LEU A 29 4.98 -9.68 -6.17
CA LEU A 29 4.69 -9.23 -7.54
C LEU A 29 5.96 -8.90 -8.34
N ASP A 30 7.15 -9.03 -7.74
CA ASP A 30 8.44 -8.69 -8.36
C ASP A 30 8.50 -7.22 -8.87
N ILE A 31 7.97 -6.29 -8.06
CA ILE A 31 7.97 -4.86 -8.33
C ILE A 31 8.48 -4.05 -7.13
N SER A 32 8.90 -2.81 -7.37
CA SER A 32 9.27 -1.93 -6.26
C SER A 32 8.05 -1.51 -5.44
N LEU A 33 8.26 -1.17 -4.16
CA LEU A 33 7.21 -0.57 -3.33
C LEU A 33 6.68 0.74 -3.95
N GLY A 34 7.55 1.51 -4.61
CA GLY A 34 7.17 2.73 -5.33
C GLY A 34 6.19 2.44 -6.45
N ASP A 35 6.51 1.47 -7.32
CA ASP A 35 5.64 1.10 -8.45
C ASP A 35 4.30 0.54 -7.97
N LEU A 36 4.30 -0.26 -6.89
CA LEU A 36 3.06 -0.74 -6.26
C LEU A 36 2.20 0.43 -5.78
N LEU A 37 2.79 1.39 -5.05
CA LEU A 37 2.07 2.55 -4.52
C LEU A 37 1.55 3.47 -5.63
N GLU A 38 2.37 3.75 -6.65
CA GLU A 38 1.95 4.51 -7.83
C GLU A 38 0.77 3.83 -8.53
N GLY A 39 0.84 2.52 -8.74
CA GLY A 39 -0.24 1.72 -9.33
C GLY A 39 -1.54 1.80 -8.53
N VAL A 40 -1.47 1.64 -7.20
CA VAL A 40 -2.64 1.75 -6.31
C VAL A 40 -3.24 3.16 -6.37
N CYS A 41 -2.41 4.20 -6.29
CA CYS A 41 -2.85 5.59 -6.37
C CYS A 41 -3.53 5.90 -7.69
N LEU A 42 -2.97 5.46 -8.83
CA LEU A 42 -3.56 5.67 -10.16
C LEU A 42 -4.96 5.03 -10.26
N HIS A 43 -5.11 3.76 -9.85
CA HIS A 43 -6.41 3.10 -9.84
C HIS A 43 -7.40 3.79 -8.90
N ALA A 44 -6.97 4.19 -7.70
CA ALA A 44 -7.83 4.88 -6.73
C ALA A 44 -8.31 6.24 -7.24
N MET A 45 -7.45 7.02 -7.90
CA MET A 45 -7.80 8.30 -8.53
C MET A 45 -8.77 8.14 -9.70
N GLU A 46 -8.78 6.98 -10.35
CA GLU A 46 -9.75 6.61 -11.40
C GLU A 46 -11.00 5.89 -10.86
N GLY A 47 -11.09 5.64 -9.55
CA GLY A 47 -12.19 4.89 -8.94
C GLY A 47 -12.22 3.40 -9.32
N LYS A 48 -11.10 2.83 -9.74
CA LYS A 48 -10.95 1.43 -10.16
C LYS A 48 -10.36 0.56 -9.05
N ALA A 49 -10.66 -0.74 -9.10
CA ALA A 49 -10.04 -1.71 -8.21
C ALA A 49 -8.57 -1.96 -8.63
N PRO A 50 -7.58 -1.80 -7.74
CA PRO A 50 -6.16 -1.95 -8.07
C PRO A 50 -5.68 -3.40 -8.17
N PHE A 51 -6.45 -4.37 -7.65
CA PHE A 51 -6.01 -5.74 -7.44
C PHE A 51 -6.99 -6.75 -8.01
N SER A 52 -6.47 -7.82 -8.60
CA SER A 52 -7.25 -8.99 -8.99
C SER A 52 -7.66 -9.84 -7.78
N ASP A 53 -8.61 -10.75 -7.94
CA ASP A 53 -9.02 -11.68 -6.88
C ASP A 53 -7.85 -12.52 -6.33
N ALA A 54 -6.95 -12.96 -7.21
CA ALA A 54 -5.74 -13.69 -6.81
C ALA A 54 -4.79 -12.82 -5.97
N THR A 55 -4.64 -11.55 -6.35
CA THR A 55 -3.84 -10.58 -5.59
C THR A 55 -4.48 -10.26 -4.24
N LEU A 56 -5.81 -10.13 -4.19
CA LEU A 56 -6.56 -9.93 -2.94
C LEU A 56 -6.41 -11.13 -1.99
N ALA A 57 -6.42 -12.35 -2.50
CA ALA A 57 -6.15 -13.55 -1.70
C ALA A 57 -4.74 -13.54 -1.10
N LYS A 58 -3.72 -13.09 -1.86
CA LYS A 58 -2.37 -12.91 -1.32
C LYS A 58 -2.32 -11.82 -0.25
N ILE A 59 -3.00 -10.69 -0.48
CA ILE A 59 -3.09 -9.61 0.51
C ILE A 59 -3.69 -10.12 1.82
N ALA A 60 -4.75 -10.92 1.77
CA ALA A 60 -5.35 -11.52 2.97
C ALA A 60 -4.33 -12.37 3.74
N GLN A 61 -3.59 -13.25 3.07
CA GLN A 61 -2.53 -14.05 3.70
C GLN A 61 -1.45 -13.18 4.35
N LEU A 62 -1.02 -12.10 3.68
CA LEU A 62 -0.03 -11.18 4.23
C LEU A 62 -0.57 -10.38 5.41
N LYS A 63 -1.85 -10.01 5.39
CA LYS A 63 -2.53 -9.36 6.51
C LYS A 63 -2.52 -10.28 7.73
N ASP A 64 -2.82 -11.56 7.56
CA ASP A 64 -2.80 -12.55 8.64
C ASP A 64 -1.39 -12.71 9.24
N VAL A 65 -0.35 -12.78 8.40
CA VAL A 65 1.06 -12.91 8.85
C VAL A 65 1.51 -11.71 9.69
N TYR A 66 0.99 -10.52 9.42
CA TYR A 66 1.38 -9.28 10.10
C TYR A 66 0.33 -8.76 11.08
N ASP A 67 -0.70 -9.57 11.38
CA ASP A 67 -1.81 -9.21 12.25
C ASP A 67 -2.47 -7.88 11.84
N LEU A 68 -2.57 -7.56 10.54
CA LEU A 68 -3.16 -6.32 10.06
C LEU A 68 -4.69 -6.45 9.98
N ASP A 69 -5.37 -5.80 10.90
CA ASP A 69 -6.83 -5.75 11.00
C ASP A 69 -7.46 -4.51 10.33
N LEU A 70 -6.65 -3.53 9.93
CA LEU A 70 -7.14 -2.29 9.33
C LEU A 70 -7.83 -2.51 7.97
N GLY A 71 -8.83 -1.68 7.70
CA GLY A 71 -9.55 -1.60 6.44
C GLY A 71 -9.80 -0.16 5.98
N ALA A 72 -10.55 -0.01 4.88
CA ALA A 72 -10.87 1.30 4.32
C ALA A 72 -11.66 2.20 5.29
N ALA A 73 -12.45 1.61 6.20
CA ALA A 73 -13.21 2.34 7.21
C ALA A 73 -12.33 3.09 8.24
N ASP A 74 -11.09 2.65 8.43
CA ASP A 74 -10.11 3.26 9.33
C ASP A 74 -9.35 4.42 8.67
N SER A 75 -9.53 4.62 7.36
CA SER A 75 -8.84 5.68 6.62
C SER A 75 -9.13 7.05 7.25
N HIS A 76 -8.06 7.83 7.43
CA HIS A 76 -8.06 9.15 8.09
C HIS A 76 -8.50 9.16 9.57
N ARG A 77 -8.69 8.00 10.20
CA ARG A 77 -9.12 7.86 11.60
C ARG A 77 -8.04 7.31 12.53
N LEU A 78 -6.88 6.92 11.99
CA LEU A 78 -5.76 6.42 12.78
C LEU A 78 -5.09 7.55 13.57
N SER A 79 -4.81 7.29 14.84
CA SER A 79 -4.09 8.19 15.74
C SER A 79 -2.85 7.50 16.33
N GLU A 80 -1.78 8.27 16.51
CA GLU A 80 -0.57 7.81 17.19
C GLU A 80 -0.61 8.25 18.67
N PRO A 81 -0.08 7.47 19.61
CA PRO A 81 0.11 7.94 20.97
C PRO A 81 1.21 9.02 21.01
N GLY A 82 0.82 10.27 21.24
CA GLY A 82 1.73 11.42 21.37
C GLY A 82 1.56 12.47 20.25
N PRO A 83 2.23 13.64 20.38
CA PRO A 83 2.19 14.65 19.33
C PRO A 83 2.83 14.11 18.05
N ARG A 84 2.18 14.41 16.92
CA ARG A 84 2.75 14.18 15.59
C ARG A 84 3.97 15.15 15.46
N PRO A 85 5.21 14.66 15.30
CA PRO A 85 6.35 15.52 15.01
C PRO A 85 6.14 16.32 13.72
#